data_AF-A0AB73B855-F1
#
_entry.id   AF-A0AB73B855-F1
#
_cell.length_a   1.000
_cell.length_b   1.000
_cell.length_c   1.000
_cell.angle_alpha   90.00
_cell.angle_beta   90.00
_cell.angle_gamma   90.00
#
_symmetry.space_group_name_H-M   'P 1'
#
loop_
_entity.id
_entity.type
_entity.pdbx_description
1 polymer ?
#
loop_
_entity_poly.entity_id
_entity_poly.type
_entity_poly.pdbx_seq_one_letter_code
_entity_poly.pdbx_strand_id
1 'polypeptide(L)' 'MEKGQLDASNFDQIGDISAGRTPARRNEDESILSSVGGMPVEDVAWATEVYDNAHAKGLGQNLLLWDEPAIK' A
#
# COMPACT_ATOMS: atom_id res chain seq x y z
N MET A 1 11.03 -3.75 -34.36
CA MET A 1 10.63 -3.79 -32.94
C MET A 1 11.73 -4.52 -32.18
N GLU A 2 12.60 -3.77 -31.53
CA GLU A 2 13.83 -4.30 -30.95
C GLU A 2 13.60 -4.52 -29.43
N LYS A 3 13.57 -5.79 -29.01
CA LYS A 3 13.57 -6.28 -27.61
C LYS A 3 12.40 -5.89 -26.69
N GLY A 4 11.16 -6.36 -26.93
CA GLY A 4 10.16 -6.67 -25.88
C GLY A 4 9.94 -5.68 -24.72
N GLN A 5 10.23 -4.39 -24.91
CA GLN A 5 10.12 -3.35 -23.89
C GLN A 5 8.75 -2.70 -23.97
N LEU A 6 8.11 -2.55 -22.82
CA LEU A 6 6.85 -1.81 -22.68
C LEU A 6 7.16 -0.36 -22.32
N ASP A 7 6.45 0.58 -22.94
CA ASP A 7 6.52 1.99 -22.59
C ASP A 7 5.92 2.22 -21.19
N ALA A 8 6.61 2.96 -20.34
CA ALA A 8 6.16 3.29 -18.99
C ALA A 8 4.83 4.06 -18.99
N SER A 9 4.54 4.82 -20.06
CA SER A 9 3.28 5.55 -20.24
C SER A 9 2.06 4.64 -20.44
N ASN A 10 2.26 3.35 -20.71
CA ASN A 10 1.17 2.38 -20.83
C ASN A 10 0.68 1.84 -19.47
N PHE A 11 1.26 2.29 -18.35
CA PHE A 11 0.92 1.81 -17.01
C PHE A 11 0.30 2.91 -16.17
N ASP A 12 -0.91 2.64 -15.67
CA ASP A 12 -1.56 3.48 -14.67
C ASP A 12 -1.15 3.04 -13.25
N GLN A 13 -0.84 4.00 -12.37
CA GLN A 13 -0.51 3.73 -10.97
C GLN A 13 -1.77 3.61 -10.12
N ILE A 14 -1.87 2.58 -9.28
CA ILE A 14 -3.06 2.34 -8.44
C ILE A 14 -3.34 3.51 -7.47
N GLY A 15 -2.29 4.19 -7.01
CA GLY A 15 -2.42 5.37 -6.15
C GLY A 15 -3.00 6.59 -6.88
N ASP A 16 -2.71 6.77 -8.16
CA ASP A 16 -3.29 7.84 -8.97
C ASP A 16 -4.76 7.57 -9.29
N ILE A 17 -5.09 6.30 -9.56
CA ILE A 17 -6.48 5.84 -9.72
C ILE A 17 -7.28 6.07 -8.43
N SER A 18 -6.73 5.63 -7.29
CA SER A 18 -7.40 5.76 -5.98
C SER A 18 -7.59 7.22 -5.57
N ALA A 19 -6.67 8.10 -5.97
CA ALA A 19 -6.77 9.55 -5.76
C ALA A 19 -7.67 10.27 -6.79
N GLY A 20 -8.24 9.56 -7.77
CA GLY A 20 -9.08 10.14 -8.82
C GLY A 20 -8.31 10.97 -9.86
N ARG A 21 -6.97 10.87 -9.90
CA ARG A 21 -6.12 11.57 -10.88
C ARG A 21 -6.12 10.89 -12.25
N THR A 22 -6.38 9.59 -12.27
CA THR A 22 -6.46 8.76 -13.48
C THR A 22 -7.73 7.91 -13.43
N PRO A 23 -8.49 7.74 -14.53
CA PRO A 23 -9.66 6.87 -14.53
C PRO A 23 -9.27 5.40 -14.36
N ALA A 24 -10.03 4.64 -13.57
CA ALA A 24 -9.78 3.21 -13.33
C ALA A 24 -10.08 2.35 -14.58
N ARG A 25 -11.33 2.42 -15.05
CA ARG A 25 -11.82 1.75 -16.25
C ARG A 25 -12.36 2.81 -17.19
N ARG A 26 -12.04 2.72 -18.48
CA ARG A 26 -12.46 3.67 -19.52
C ARG A 26 -13.64 3.15 -20.33
N ASN A 27 -13.79 1.83 -20.47
CA ASN A 27 -14.95 1.19 -21.11
C ASN A 27 -15.15 -0.29 -20.69
N GLU A 28 -16.26 -0.89 -21.12
CA GLU A 28 -16.66 -2.27 -20.80
C GLU A 28 -15.80 -3.34 -21.52
N ASP A 29 -15.20 -2.99 -22.66
CA ASP A 29 -14.40 -3.93 -23.47
C ASP A 29 -12.94 -4.06 -22.98
N GLU A 30 -12.50 -3.18 -22.05
CA GLU A 30 -11.14 -3.19 -21.51
C GLU A 30 -10.86 -4.43 -20.65
N SER A 31 -9.77 -5.13 -21.00
CA SER A 31 -9.13 -6.12 -20.13
C SER A 31 -8.06 -5.43 -19.29
N ILE A 32 -8.18 -5.52 -17.96
CA ILE A 32 -7.26 -4.87 -17.02
C ILE A 32 -6.41 -5.94 -16.35
N LEU A 33 -5.09 -5.80 -16.43
CA LEU A 33 -4.13 -6.59 -15.68
C LEU A 33 -3.55 -5.73 -14.55
N SER A 34 -3.86 -6.09 -13.31
CA SER A 34 -3.17 -5.52 -12.14
C SER A 34 -2.01 -6.44 -11.76
N SER A 35 -0.80 -5.89 -11.74
CA SER A 35 0.38 -6.56 -11.23
C SER A 35 0.97 -5.74 -10.09
N VAL A 36 0.97 -6.31 -8.89
CA VAL A 36 1.49 -5.68 -7.68
C VAL A 36 2.55 -6.59 -7.10
N GLY A 37 3.75 -6.04 -6.87
CA GLY A 37 4.83 -6.74 -6.16
C GLY A 37 4.68 -6.69 -4.63
N GLY A 38 3.67 -5.99 -4.13
CA GLY A 38 3.53 -5.58 -2.73
C GLY A 38 4.32 -4.30 -2.45
N MET A 39 3.72 -3.35 -1.72
CA MET A 39 4.42 -2.15 -1.26
C MET A 39 4.40 -2.11 0.27
N PRO A 40 5.54 -1.97 0.96
CA PRO A 40 5.57 -1.92 2.43
C PRO A 40 4.69 -0.83 3.06
N VAL A 41 4.35 0.21 2.29
CA VAL A 41 3.40 1.25 2.72
C VAL A 41 1.99 0.70 2.95
N GLU A 42 1.58 -0.32 2.20
CA GLU A 42 0.28 -0.98 2.36
C GLU A 42 0.21 -1.70 3.71
N ASP A 43 1.28 -2.40 4.08
CA ASP A 43 1.39 -3.08 5.37
C ASP A 43 1.33 -2.10 6.54
N VAL A 44 2.09 -1.00 6.48
CA VAL A 44 2.11 0.01 7.54
C VAL A 44 0.77 0.74 7.65
N ALA A 45 0.15 1.11 6.53
CA ALA A 45 -1.16 1.78 6.52
C ALA A 45 -2.23 0.90 7.16
N TRP A 46 -2.28 -0.39 6.78
CA TRP A 46 -3.24 -1.32 7.38
C TRP A 46 -2.94 -1.62 8.84
N ALA A 47 -1.67 -1.80 9.22
CA ALA A 47 -1.29 -2.00 10.61
C ALA A 47 -1.67 -0.81 11.51
N THR A 48 -1.59 0.41 10.98
CA THR A 48 -2.00 1.64 11.69
C THR A 48 -3.49 1.63 11.97
N GLU A 49 -4.33 1.36 10.96
CA GLU A 49 -5.79 1.26 11.13
C GLU A 49 -6.17 0.19 12.17
N VAL A 50 -5.55 -0.99 12.10
CA VAL A 50 -5.77 -2.07 13.06
C VAL A 50 -5.32 -1.66 14.47
N TYR A 51 -4.17 -1.01 14.60
CA TYR A 51 -3.63 -0.53 15.87
C TYR A 51 -4.54 0.52 16.51
N ASP A 52 -4.97 1.53 15.76
CA ASP A 52 -5.83 2.61 16.27
C ASP A 52 -7.19 2.07 16.75
N ASN A 53 -7.76 1.11 16.01
CA ASN A 53 -8.99 0.41 16.39
C ASN A 53 -8.80 -0.44 17.67
N ALA A 54 -7.69 -1.16 17.78
CA ALA A 54 -7.37 -1.93 18.99
C ALA A 54 -7.19 -1.00 20.20
N HIS A 55 -6.49 0.12 20.01
CA HIS A 55 -6.27 1.13 21.05
C HIS A 55 -7.60 1.73 21.54
N ALA A 56 -8.47 2.15 20.62
CA ALA A 56 -9.79 2.70 20.96
C ALA A 56 -10.70 1.71 21.73
N LYS A 57 -10.48 0.40 21.55
CA LYS A 57 -11.22 -0.67 22.23
C LYS A 57 -10.55 -1.19 23.51
N GLY A 58 -9.40 -0.63 23.90
CA GLY A 58 -8.63 -1.11 25.06
C GLY A 58 -8.09 -2.54 24.88
N LEU A 59 -7.79 -2.94 23.64
CA LEU A 59 -7.23 -4.25 23.32
C LEU A 59 -5.69 -4.19 23.26
N GLY A 60 -5.05 -5.32 23.58
CA GLY A 60 -3.60 -5.49 23.48
C GLY A 60 -2.88 -5.52 24.82
N GLN A 61 -1.54 -5.49 24.76
CA GLN A 61 -0.66 -5.55 25.92
C GLN A 61 0.48 -4.55 25.72
N ASN A 62 0.68 -3.67 26.70
CA ASN A 62 1.86 -2.82 26.73
C ASN A 62 3.08 -3.68 27.07
N LEU A 63 4.11 -3.59 26.23
CA LEU A 63 5.38 -4.27 26.45
C LEU A 63 6.43 -3.24 26.84
N LEU A 64 7.20 -3.55 27.88
CA LEU A 64 8.37 -2.76 28.22
C LEU A 64 9.43 -2.98 27.14
N LEU A 65 9.89 -1.90 26.51
CA LEU A 65 10.87 -2.01 25.44
C LEU A 65 12.28 -2.25 26.00
N TRP A 66 12.68 -1.53 27.05
CA TRP A 66 13.96 -1.69 27.77
C TRP A 66 13.78 -1.22 29.22
N ASP A 67 14.40 -1.91 30.19
CA ASP A 67 14.45 -1.46 31.59
C ASP A 67 15.37 -0.24 31.77
N GLU A 68 16.49 -0.20 31.03
CA GLU A 68 17.46 0.89 30.98
C GLU A 68 17.88 1.16 29.52
N PRO A 69 18.35 2.38 29.15
CA PRO A 69 18.73 2.70 27.78
C PRO A 69 19.80 1.77 27.21
N ALA A 70 19.56 1.31 25.98
CA ALA A 70 20.44 0.48 25.16
C ALA A 70 21.87 1.03 24.98
N ILE A 71 21.95 2.35 24.87
CA ILE A 71 23.13 3.10 24.47
C ILE A 71 23.28 4.20 25.51
N LYS A 72 24.46 4.24 26.14
CA LYS A 72 24.88 5.30 27.07
C LYS A 72 25.64 6.39 26.34
#